data_AF-A0A3D3BV52-F1
#
_entry.id   AF-A0A3D3BV52-F1
#
_cell.length_a   1.000
_cell.length_b   1.000
_cell.length_c   1.000
_cell.angle_alpha   90.00
_cell.angle_beta   90.00
_cell.angle_gamma   90.00
#
_symmetry.space_group_name_H-M   'P 1'
#
loop_
_entity.id
_entity.type
_entity.pdbx_description
1 polymer ?
#
loop_
_entity_poly.entity_id
_entity_poly.type
_entity_poly.pdbx_seq_one_letter_code
_entity_poly.pdbx_strand_id
1 'polypeptide(L)' 'MSFGMRVTAVFLLLLSLCEISLASNKECVVLLHGLARVSNSMVELERKLARSGFLAVNITYP' A
#
# COMPACT_ATOMS: atom_id res chain seq x y z
N MET A 1 -6.45 -5.89 43.70
CA MET A 1 -6.05 -4.94 42.62
C MET A 1 -5.24 -5.57 41.49
N SER A 2 -4.58 -6.73 41.69
CA SER A 2 -3.73 -7.38 40.66
C SER A 2 -4.50 -7.99 39.46
N PHE A 3 -5.70 -8.54 39.67
CA PHE A 3 -6.48 -9.21 38.61
C PHE A 3 -6.96 -8.24 37.51
N GLY A 4 -7.52 -7.08 37.89
CA GLY A 4 -7.99 -6.07 36.93
C GLY A 4 -6.87 -5.47 36.07
N MET A 5 -5.68 -5.31 36.64
CA MET A 5 -4.49 -4.77 35.96
C MET A 5 -3.95 -5.74 34.88
N ARG A 6 -4.07 -7.06 35.11
CA ARG A 6 -3.69 -8.07 34.12
C ARG A 6 -4.68 -8.11 32.95
N VAL A 7 -5.98 -7.96 33.22
CA VAL A 7 -7.02 -7.94 32.17
C VAL A 7 -6.88 -6.70 31.29
N THR A 8 -6.61 -5.53 31.88
CA THR A 8 -6.34 -4.31 31.12
C THR A 8 -5.06 -4.41 30.29
N ALA A 9 -3.99 -5.00 30.85
CA ALA A 9 -2.76 -5.22 30.09
C ALA A 9 -2.96 -6.16 28.89
N VAL A 10 -3.73 -7.24 29.05
CA VAL A 10 -4.07 -8.16 27.94
C VAL A 10 -4.92 -7.46 26.89
N PHE A 11 -5.90 -6.67 27.30
CA PHE A 11 -6.75 -5.91 26.38
C PHE A 11 -5.94 -4.87 25.57
N LEU A 12 -5.01 -4.16 26.20
CA LEU A 12 -4.10 -3.23 25.53
C LEU A 12 -3.13 -3.95 24.58
N LEU A 13 -2.63 -5.13 24.97
CA LEU A 13 -1.78 -5.96 24.10
C LEU A 13 -2.54 -6.44 22.86
N LEU A 14 -3.80 -6.87 23.02
CA LEU A 14 -4.66 -7.30 21.90
C LEU A 14 -5.00 -6.14 20.95
N LEU A 15 -5.26 -4.94 21.47
CA LEU A 15 -5.46 -3.74 20.65
C LEU A 15 -4.22 -3.39 19.83
N SER A 16 -3.03 -3.47 20.42
CA SER A 16 -1.76 -3.18 19.73
C SER A 16 -1.44 -4.17 18.60
N LEU A 17 -1.91 -5.42 18.69
CA LEU A 17 -1.67 -6.44 17.67
C LEU A 17 -2.58 -6.28 16.44
N CYS A 18 -3.68 -5.53 16.55
CA CYS A 18 -4.64 -5.31 15.47
C CYS A 18 -4.10 -4.37 14.36
N GLU A 19 -3.25 -3.41 14.74
CA GLU A 19 -2.69 -2.37 13.84
C GLU A 19 -1.71 -2.92 12.79
N ILE A 20 -1.15 -4.11 13.01
CA ILE A 20 -0.07 -4.66 12.17
C ILE A 20 -0.60 -5.09 10.78
N SER A 21 -1.90 -5.35 10.67
CA SER A 21 -2.53 -5.87 9.43
C SER A 21 -2.85 -4.78 8.39
N LEU A 22 -2.60 -3.50 8.68
CA LEU A 22 -2.80 -2.40 7.71
C LEU A 22 -1.60 -2.17 6.78
N ALA A 23 -0.62 -3.09 6.75
CA ALA A 23 0.38 -3.11 5.69
C ALA A 23 -0.34 -3.27 4.34
N SER A 24 -0.59 -2.14 3.69
CA SER A 24 -1.32 -2.01 2.44
C SER A 24 -0.57 -2.83 1.38
N ASN A 25 -1.09 -4.02 1.09
CA ASN A 25 -0.57 -4.96 0.10
C ASN A 25 -0.92 -4.43 -1.30
N LYS A 26 -0.41 -3.23 -1.62
CA LYS A 26 -0.60 -2.62 -2.92
C LYS A 26 0.23 -3.40 -3.92
N GLU A 27 -0.43 -4.18 -4.76
CA GLU A 27 0.22 -4.84 -5.88
C GLU A 27 0.93 -3.77 -6.74
N CYS A 28 2.20 -4.03 -7.04
CA CYS A 28 3.05 -3.10 -7.78
C CYS A 28 2.92 -3.36 -9.28
N VAL A 29 2.57 -2.31 -10.03
CA VAL A 29 2.39 -2.36 -11.48
C VAL A 29 3.42 -1.45 -12.13
N VAL A 30 4.36 -2.04 -12.87
CA VAL A 30 5.37 -1.31 -13.64
C VAL A 30 4.78 -0.98 -15.01
N LEU A 31 4.69 0.31 -15.32
CA LEU A 31 4.23 0.81 -16.61
C LEU A 31 5.43 1.06 -17.51
N LEU A 32 5.47 0.34 -18.62
CA LEU A 32 6.45 0.50 -19.69
C LEU A 32 5.74 1.05 -20.93
N HIS A 33 6.28 2.13 -21.49
CA HIS A 33 5.78 2.68 -22.75
C HIS A 33 6.31 1.89 -23.96
N GLY A 34 5.67 2.06 -25.12
CA GLY A 34 6.17 1.50 -26.38
C GLY A 34 7.45 2.20 -26.87
N LEU A 35 8.16 1.57 -27.80
CA LEU A 35 9.38 2.09 -28.43
C LEU A 35 9.17 3.51 -28.98
N ALA A 36 10.13 4.40 -28.72
CA ALA A 36 10.12 5.81 -29.12
C ALA A 36 8.94 6.66 -28.61
N ARG A 37 8.20 6.18 -27.60
CA ARG A 37 7.18 6.97 -26.88
C ARG A 37 7.75 7.51 -25.58
N VAL A 38 7.03 8.47 -25.00
CA VAL A 38 7.34 9.03 -23.69
C VAL A 38 6.40 8.45 -22.62
N SER A 39 6.89 8.36 -21.40
CA SER A 39 6.15 7.97 -20.19
C SER A 39 4.89 8.81 -19.93
N ASN A 40 4.81 10.01 -20.51
CA ASN A 40 3.60 10.86 -20.47
C ASN A 40 2.35 10.17 -21.06
N SER A 41 2.53 9.20 -21.97
CA SER A 41 1.43 8.41 -22.54
C SER A 41 0.74 7.47 -21.54
N MET A 42 1.37 7.21 -20.38
CA MET A 42 0.88 6.27 -19.36
C MET A 42 0.34 6.95 -18.09
N VAL A 43 0.37 8.28 -18.02
CA VAL A 43 -0.05 9.05 -16.83
C VAL A 43 -1.52 8.84 -16.47
N GLU A 44 -2.39 8.70 -17.46
CA GLU A 44 -3.81 8.43 -17.17
C GLU A 44 -4.02 7.04 -16.57
N LEU A 45 -3.25 6.05 -17.01
CA LEU A 45 -3.31 4.69 -16.50
C LEU A 45 -2.73 4.61 -15.08
N GLU A 46 -1.59 5.26 -14.85
CA GLU A 46 -0.98 5.43 -13.52
C GLU A 46 -1.99 6.00 -12.51
N ARG A 47 -2.69 7.08 -12.88
CA ARG A 47 -3.71 7.71 -12.02
C ARG A 47 -4.89 6.77 -11.72
N LYS A 48 -5.34 6.00 -12.71
CA LYS A 48 -6.42 5.01 -12.51
C LYS A 48 -5.99 3.90 -11.56
N LEU A 49 -4.79 3.35 -11.76
CA LEU A 49 -4.22 2.31 -10.90
C LEU A 49 -4.04 2.81 -9.46
N ALA A 50 -3.52 4.02 -9.27
CA ALA A 50 -3.38 4.62 -7.95
C ALA A 50 -4.73 4.79 -7.22
N ARG A 51 -5.77 5.24 -7.94
CA ARG A 51 -7.14 5.36 -7.38
C ARG A 51 -7.75 4.00 -7.03
N SER A 52 -7.38 2.95 -7.75
CA SER A 52 -7.81 1.57 -7.48
C SER A 52 -6.99 0.88 -6.38
N GLY A 53 -6.02 1.57 -5.76
CA GLY A 53 -5.23 1.04 -4.65
C GLY A 53 -3.95 0.33 -5.06
N PHE A 54 -3.57 0.35 -6.33
CA PHE A 54 -2.30 -0.20 -6.80
C PHE A 54 -1.15 0.78 -6.59
N LEU A 55 0.07 0.23 -6.50
CA LEU A 55 1.30 1.01 -6.59
C LEU A 55 1.75 1.02 -8.05
N ALA A 56 1.47 2.09 -8.79
CA ALA A 56 1.90 2.22 -10.18
C ALA A 56 3.26 2.94 -10.26
N VAL A 57 4.22 2.36 -10.99
CA VAL A 57 5.54 2.97 -11.26
C VAL A 57 5.67 3.22 -12.76
N ASN A 58 5.68 4.49 -13.17
CA ASN A 58 5.77 4.90 -14.57
C ASN A 58 7.21 5.25 -14.92
N ILE A 59 7.93 4.29 -15.52
CA ILE A 59 9.36 4.41 -15.79
C ILE A 59 9.54 4.87 -17.24
N THR A 60 10.37 5.90 -17.44
CA THR A 60 10.90 6.22 -18.76
C THR A 60 11.99 5.21 -19.09
N TYR A 61 11.74 4.38 -20.10
CA TYR A 61 12.65 3.35 -20.60
C TYR A 61 13.17 3.78 -21.99
N PRO A 62 14.41 3.46 -22.41
CA PRO A 62 14.87 3.76 -23.76
C PRO A 62 13.99 3.14 -24.85
#